data_AF-A0AAW2PDX3-F1
#
_entry.id   AF-A0AAW2PDX3-F1
#
_cell.length_a   1.000
_cell.length_b   1.000
_cell.length_c   1.000
_cell.angle_alpha   90.00
_cell.angle_beta   90.00
_cell.angle_gamma   90.00
#
_symmetry.space_group_name_H-M   'P 1'
#
loop_
_entity.id
_entity.type
_entity.pdbx_description
1 polymer ?
#
loop_
_entity_poly.entity_id
_entity_poly.type
_entity_poly.pdbx_seq_one_letter_code
_entity_poly.pdbx_strand_id
1 'polypeptide(L)'
;MELDLQNPFTTHHDLQYDGLSSLFANESDHMPSLLSFHASDFRCSIRRTALSLISQVKFAYNLDPFLAYLSFNYVDRFLSKQEILEKRPWIAHILVVASLSLAAKMKL
;
A
#
# COMPACT_ATOMS: atom_id res chain seq x y z
N MET A 1 -1.14 -51.32 8.53
CA MET A 1 -0.31 -50.37 9.29
C MET A 1 -0.78 -49.00 8.87
N GLU A 2 -1.77 -48.47 9.58
CA GLU A 2 -2.29 -47.13 9.33
C GLU A 2 -1.31 -46.14 9.96
N LEU A 3 -0.71 -45.29 9.13
CA LEU A 3 0.17 -44.23 9.61
C LEU A 3 -0.74 -43.12 10.14
N ASP A 4 -0.92 -43.13 11.45
CA ASP A 4 -1.61 -42.09 12.18
C ASP A 4 -0.76 -40.81 12.10
N LEU A 5 -0.97 -40.04 11.03
CA LEU A 5 -0.29 -38.78 10.80
C LEU A 5 -1.02 -37.68 11.57
N GLN A 6 -0.98 -37.78 12.90
CA GLN A 6 -1.39 -36.67 13.75
C GLN A 6 -0.44 -35.50 13.51
N ASN A 7 -0.90 -34.52 12.74
CA ASN A 7 -0.17 -33.29 12.49
C ASN A 7 -0.12 -32.50 13.81
N PRO A 8 1.07 -32.28 14.43
CA PRO A 8 1.19 -31.64 15.74
C PRO A 8 0.83 -30.14 15.75
N PHE A 9 0.38 -29.59 14.62
CA PHE A 9 0.01 -28.19 14.48
C PHE A 9 -1.51 -27.93 14.47
N THR A 10 -2.35 -28.96 14.59
CA THR A 10 -3.82 -28.83 14.41
C THR A 10 -4.54 -27.91 15.38
N THR A 11 -3.92 -27.52 16.51
CA THR A 11 -4.55 -26.59 17.48
C THR A 11 -4.16 -25.13 17.25
N HIS A 12 -3.06 -24.86 16.54
CA HIS A 12 -2.60 -23.49 16.23
C HIS A 12 -3.00 -23.02 14.83
N HIS A 13 -3.45 -23.94 13.96
CA HIS A 13 -3.69 -23.65 12.54
C HIS A 13 -5.06 -23.02 12.25
N ASP A 14 -6.09 -23.32 13.04
CA ASP A 14 -7.46 -22.87 12.76
C ASP A 14 -7.65 -21.35 13.00
N LEU A 15 -6.99 -20.78 14.01
CA LEU A 15 -7.02 -19.33 14.28
C LEU A 15 -6.14 -18.53 13.29
N GLN A 16 -5.07 -19.14 12.77
CA GLN A 16 -4.18 -18.52 11.79
C GLN A 16 -4.80 -18.49 10.39
N TYR A 17 -5.56 -19.53 10.01
CA TYR A 17 -6.19 -19.61 8.70
C TYR A 17 -7.34 -18.61 8.56
N ASP A 18 -8.15 -18.42 9.60
CA ASP A 18 -9.25 -17.44 9.63
C ASP A 18 -8.72 -15.98 9.58
N GLY A 19 -7.62 -15.71 10.29
CA GLY A 19 -6.90 -14.44 10.19
C GLY A 19 -6.31 -14.19 8.80
N LEU A 20 -5.79 -15.22 8.14
CA LEU A 20 -5.23 -15.12 6.79
C LEU A 20 -6.34 -14.88 5.75
N SER A 21 -7.44 -15.62 5.84
CA SER A 21 -8.60 -15.47 4.96
C SER A 21 -9.25 -14.09 5.08
N SER A 22 -9.38 -13.55 6.29
CA SER A 22 -9.88 -12.19 6.49
C SER A 22 -8.93 -11.10 5.97
N LEU A 23 -7.61 -11.30 6.04
CA LEU A 23 -6.63 -10.40 5.42
C LEU A 23 -6.77 -10.37 3.89
N PHE A 24 -6.92 -11.52 3.24
CA PHE A 24 -7.12 -11.59 1.80
C PHE A 24 -8.48 -11.01 1.36
N ALA A 25 -9.54 -11.22 2.15
CA ALA A 25 -10.83 -10.60 1.88
C ALA A 25 -10.70 -9.06 1.89
N ASN A 26 -10.03 -8.51 2.90
CA ASN A 26 -9.80 -7.07 3.05
C ASN A 26 -8.84 -6.49 2.00
N GLU A 27 -8.00 -7.31 1.36
CA GLU A 27 -7.09 -6.86 0.30
C GLU A 27 -7.86 -6.25 -0.88
N SER A 28 -8.99 -6.88 -1.25
CA SER A 28 -9.81 -6.49 -2.39
C SER A 28 -10.43 -5.09 -2.23
N ASP A 29 -10.88 -4.73 -1.03
CA ASP A 29 -11.44 -3.41 -0.68
C ASP A 29 -10.40 -2.27 -0.72
N HIS A 30 -9.14 -2.66 -0.89
CA HIS A 30 -7.97 -1.85 -0.66
C HIS A 30 -7.03 -1.82 -1.86
N MET A 31 -7.36 -2.53 -2.94
CA MET A 31 -6.63 -2.46 -4.19
C MET A 31 -6.95 -1.16 -4.95
N PRO A 32 -5.92 -0.41 -5.40
CA PRO A 32 -6.14 0.71 -6.29
C PRO A 32 -6.68 0.18 -7.63
N SER A 33 -7.74 0.80 -8.14
CA SER A 33 -8.32 0.44 -9.43
C SER A 33 -7.31 0.76 -10.54
N LEU A 34 -6.69 -0.26 -11.13
CA LEU A 34 -5.73 -0.11 -12.24
C LEU A 34 -6.35 0.58 -13.46
N LEU A 35 -7.66 0.43 -13.66
CA LEU A 35 -8.42 1.09 -14.74
C LEU A 35 -8.43 2.61 -14.60
N SER A 36 -8.29 3.12 -13.37
CA SER A 36 -8.34 4.56 -13.09
C SER A 36 -7.10 5.32 -13.59
N PHE A 37 -5.96 4.64 -13.77
CA PHE A 37 -4.74 5.26 -14.30
C PHE A 37 -4.67 5.28 -15.83
N HIS A 38 -5.46 4.44 -16.51
CA HIS A 38 -5.49 4.36 -17.96
C HIS A 38 -6.16 5.57 -18.64
N ALA A 39 -6.82 6.43 -17.86
CA ALA A 39 -7.65 7.53 -18.38
C ALA A 39 -7.03 8.94 -18.28
N SER A 40 -5.91 9.13 -17.57
CA SER A 40 -5.34 10.48 -17.38
C SER A 40 -3.81 10.49 -17.23
N ASP A 41 -3.13 11.00 -18.27
CA ASP A 41 -1.68 11.26 -18.28
C ASP A 41 -1.20 12.04 -17.05
N PHE A 42 -2.06 12.92 -16.53
CA PHE A 42 -1.76 13.75 -15.37
C PHE A 42 -1.59 12.94 -14.08
N ARG A 43 -2.47 11.96 -13.83
CA ARG A 43 -2.37 11.10 -12.64
C ARG A 43 -1.13 10.22 -12.68
N CYS A 44 -0.77 9.72 -13.86
CA CYS A 44 0.49 9.00 -14.07
C CYS A 44 1.71 9.89 -13.78
N SER A 45 1.67 11.16 -14.17
CA SER A 45 2.73 12.12 -13.87
C SER A 45 2.88 12.38 -12.37
N ILE A 46 1.76 12.62 -11.65
CA ILE A 46 1.78 12.77 -10.19
C ILE A 46 2.35 11.52 -9.53
N ARG A 47 1.86 10.35 -9.91
CA ARG A 47 2.31 9.06 -9.35
C ARG A 47 3.82 8.91 -9.51
N ARG A 48 4.33 9.11 -10.72
CA ARG A 48 5.77 9.01 -11.01
C ARG A 48 6.59 9.97 -10.16
N THR A 49 6.12 11.21 -10.03
CA THR A 49 6.77 12.24 -9.21
C THR A 49 6.78 11.83 -7.73
N ALA A 50 5.64 11.39 -7.20
CA ALA A 50 5.51 10.95 -5.82
C ALA A 50 6.39 9.73 -5.50
N LEU A 51 6.40 8.73 -6.40
CA LEU A 51 7.23 7.53 -6.24
C LEU A 51 8.72 7.86 -6.26
N SER A 52 9.14 8.80 -7.12
CA SER A 52 10.53 9.28 -7.16
C SER A 52 10.92 9.96 -5.84
N LEU A 53 10.07 10.85 -5.33
CA LEU A 53 10.33 11.57 -4.08
C LEU A 53 10.43 10.63 -2.88
N ILE A 54 9.49 9.69 -2.72
CA ILE A 54 9.53 8.72 -1.62
C ILE A 54 10.77 7.82 -1.75
N SER A 55 11.16 7.42 -2.97
CA SER A 55 12.39 6.65 -3.18
C SER A 55 13.62 7.45 -2.77
N GLN A 56 13.70 8.74 -3.14
CA GLN A 56 14.79 9.61 -2.70
C GLN A 56 14.86 9.71 -1.18
N VAL A 57 13.73 9.92 -0.51
CA VAL A 57 13.65 9.94 0.97
C VAL A 57 14.10 8.61 1.55
N LYS A 58 13.69 7.49 0.95
CA LYS A 58 14.12 6.15 1.37
C LYS A 58 15.63 6.00 1.35
N PHE A 59 16.28 6.39 0.27
CA PHE A 59 17.74 6.29 0.15
C PHE A 59 18.48 7.33 1.00
N ALA A 60 17.97 8.56 1.08
CA ALA A 60 18.63 9.64 1.80
C ALA A 60 18.58 9.47 3.32
N TYR A 61 17.48 8.91 3.85
CA TYR A 61 17.23 8.82 5.30
C TYR A 61 17.18 7.39 5.83
N ASN A 62 17.56 6.38 5.02
CA ASN A 62 17.40 4.95 5.34
C ASN A 62 15.98 4.63 5.85
N LEU A 63 14.98 5.17 5.15
CA LEU A 63 13.59 4.98 5.53
C LEU A 63 13.26 3.49 5.54
N ASP A 64 12.56 3.07 6.59
CA ASP A 64 12.11 1.71 6.74
C ASP A 64 11.36 1.21 5.49
N PRO A 65 11.71 0.03 4.94
CA PRO A 65 11.09 -0.48 3.71
C PRO A 65 9.57 -0.65 3.81
N PHE A 66 9.04 -1.03 4.98
CA PHE A 66 7.61 -1.18 5.22
C PHE A 66 6.91 0.19 5.24
N LEU A 67 7.55 1.20 5.83
CA LEU A 67 7.06 2.58 5.80
C LEU A 67 7.00 3.15 4.38
N ALA A 68 8.03 2.90 3.57
CA ALA A 68 8.05 3.27 2.17
C ALA A 68 6.94 2.56 1.37
N TYR A 69 6.74 1.26 1.61
CA TYR A 69 5.69 0.46 0.98
C TYR A 69 4.29 1.00 1.29
N LEU A 70 3.98 1.26 2.58
CA LEU A 70 2.71 1.86 2.98
C LEU A 70 2.50 3.23 2.33
N SER A 71 3.54 4.05 2.29
CA SER A 71 3.48 5.37 1.66
C SER A 71 3.10 5.28 0.17
N PHE A 72 3.70 4.35 -0.57
CA PHE A 72 3.33 4.09 -1.97
C PHE A 72 1.89 3.63 -2.10
N ASN A 73 1.46 2.72 -1.24
CA ASN A 73 0.10 2.20 -1.26
C ASN A 73 -0.95 3.31 -1.02
N TYR A 74 -0.68 4.24 -0.09
CA TYR A 74 -1.55 5.40 0.14
C TYR A 74 -1.58 6.38 -1.03
N VAL A 75 -0.44 6.63 -1.69
CA VAL A 75 -0.40 7.42 -2.93
C VAL A 75 -1.31 6.79 -3.99
N ASP A 76 -1.13 5.50 -4.27
CA ASP A 76 -1.89 4.81 -5.32
C ASP A 76 -3.39 4.76 -5.01
N ARG A 77 -3.78 4.51 -3.75
CA ARG A 77 -5.18 4.54 -3.30
C ARG A 77 -5.80 5.93 -3.42
N PHE A 78 -5.09 6.98 -3.00
CA PHE A 78 -5.59 8.35 -3.11
C PHE A 78 -5.83 8.71 -4.57
N LEU A 79 -4.86 8.45 -5.44
CA LEU A 79 -5.00 8.71 -6.86
C LEU A 79 -6.14 7.90 -7.47
N SER A 80 -6.34 6.63 -7.07
CA SER A 80 -7.41 5.78 -7.58
C SER A 80 -8.81 6.28 -7.26
N LYS A 81 -9.02 6.92 -6.11
CA LYS A 81 -10.35 7.32 -5.64
C LYS A 81 -10.65 8.79 -5.88
N GLN A 82 -9.63 9.65 -5.88
CA GLN A 82 -9.81 11.08 -5.93
C GLN A 82 -9.75 11.61 -7.36
N GLU A 83 -10.77 12.35 -7.75
CA GLU A 83 -10.71 13.20 -8.95
C GLU A 83 -9.81 14.41 -8.67
N ILE A 84 -8.70 14.48 -9.39
CA ILE A 84 -7.81 15.63 -9.32
C ILE A 84 -8.14 16.56 -10.46
N LEU A 85 -8.97 17.56 -10.16
CA LEU A 85 -9.39 18.59 -11.11
C LEU A 85 -8.28 19.62 -11.39
N GLU A 86 -7.34 19.78 -10.45
CA GLU A 86 -6.24 20.75 -10.57
C GLU A 86 -4.93 20.12 -11.06
N LYS A 87 -4.40 20.66 -12.17
CA LYS A 87 -3.13 20.20 -12.75
C LYS A 87 -1.90 20.87 -12.15
N ARG A 88 -1.74 20.83 -10.82
CA ARG A 88 -0.61 21.52 -10.15
C ARG A 88 0.50 20.56 -9.71
N PRO A 89 1.78 20.91 -9.96
CA PRO A 89 2.91 20.03 -9.66
C PRO A 89 3.18 19.86 -8.15
N TRP A 90 2.74 20.79 -7.30
CA TRP A 90 2.90 20.69 -5.85
C TRP A 90 2.01 19.63 -5.21
N ILE A 91 0.95 19.17 -5.90
CA ILE A 91 0.03 18.14 -5.38
C ILE A 91 0.79 16.86 -5.07
N ALA A 92 1.77 16.50 -5.91
CA ALA A 92 2.62 15.34 -5.66
C ALA A 92 3.40 15.46 -4.34
N HIS A 93 3.90 16.65 -4.01
CA HIS A 93 4.65 16.89 -2.77
C HIS A 93 3.76 16.78 -1.54
N ILE A 94 2.58 17.41 -1.57
CA ILE A 94 1.62 17.32 -0.46
C ILE A 94 1.19 15.88 -0.26
N LEU A 95 0.90 15.16 -1.35
CA LEU A 95 0.51 13.76 -1.29
C LEU A 95 1.62 12.89 -0.69
N VAL A 96 2.88 13.09 -1.06
CA VAL A 96 4.02 12.38 -0.47
C VAL A 96 4.14 12.63 1.03
N VAL A 97 4.07 13.89 1.46
CA VAL A 97 4.18 14.26 2.88
C VAL A 97 3.03 13.68 3.69
N ALA A 98 1.81 13.77 3.17
CA ALA A 98 0.62 13.20 3.81
C ALA A 98 0.72 11.66 3.92
N SER A 99 1.13 10.98 2.85
CA SER A 99 1.28 9.52 2.82
C SER A 99 2.39 9.03 3.78
N LEU A 100 3.53 9.71 3.83
CA LEU A 100 4.62 9.41 4.77
C LEU A 100 4.17 9.60 6.23
N SER A 101 3.44 10.68 6.51
CA SER A 101 2.89 10.95 7.85
C SER A 101 1.88 9.88 8.27
N LEU A 102 0.97 9.49 7.37
CA LEU A 102 0.00 8.43 7.64
C LEU A 102 0.68 7.08 7.85
N ALA A 103 1.65 6.73 7.00
CA ALA A 103 2.42 5.49 7.15
C ALA A 103 3.16 5.45 8.48
N ALA A 104 3.72 6.58 8.93
CA ALA A 104 4.44 6.65 10.20
C ALA A 104 3.50 6.40 11.37
N LYS A 105 2.30 6.98 11.33
CA LYS A 105 1.25 6.77 12.35
C LYS A 105 0.71 5.35 12.40
N MET A 106 0.77 4.60 11.30
CA MET A 106 0.29 3.21 11.25
C MET A 106 1.36 2.20 11.69
N LYS A 107 2.63 2.60 11.67
CA LYS A 107 3.75 1.80 12.19
C LYS A 107 3.92 1.97 13.71
N LEU A 108 3.58 3.14 14.25
CA LEU A 108 3.65 3.49 15.68
C LEU A 108 2.46 2.91 16.45
#